data_AF-A0A2P2KKT5-F1
#
_entry.id   AF-A0A2P2KKT5-F1
#
_cell.length_a   1.000
_cell.length_b   1.000
_cell.length_c   1.000
_cell.angle_alpha   90.00
_cell.angle_beta   90.00
_cell.angle_gamma   90.00
#
_symmetry.space_group_name_H-M   'P 1'
#
loop_
_entity.id
_entity.type
_entity.pdbx_description
1 polymer ?
#
loop_
_entity_poly.entity_id
_entity_poly.type
_entity_poly.pdbx_seq_one_letter_code
_entity_poly.pdbx_strand_id
1 'polypeptide(L)' 'MIRLFKVKEKQRELAENANGGPPLKKQTAGELRLHKDISELNLPKSCTISFPNGKDDLMNFEVSIRPDEGYYL' A
#
# COMPACT_ATOMS: atom_id res chain seq x y z
N MET A 1 -24.81 -6.15 19.17
CA MET A 1 -25.61 -6.28 17.93
C MET A 1 -24.69 -6.03 16.73
N ILE A 2 -24.46 -7.02 15.87
CA ILE A 2 -23.51 -6.90 14.75
C ILE A 2 -24.15 -6.05 13.63
N ARG A 3 -23.41 -5.08 13.07
CA ARG A 3 -23.88 -4.10 12.08
C ARG A 3 -23.96 -4.65 10.65
N LEU A 4 -24.67 -5.77 10.44
CA LEU A 4 -24.77 -6.46 9.16
C LEU A 4 -25.35 -5.59 8.02
N PHE A 5 -26.35 -4.75 8.32
CA PHE A 5 -26.98 -3.87 7.32
C PHE A 5 -25.99 -2.87 6.71
N LYS A 6 -25.09 -2.32 7.53
CA LYS A 6 -24.10 -1.33 7.11
C LYS A 6 -23.02 -1.92 6.18
N VAL A 7 -22.72 -3.20 6.33
CA VAL A 7 -21.78 -3.91 5.44
C VAL A 7 -22.41 -4.15 4.07
N LYS A 8 -23.70 -4.50 4.04
CA LYS A 8 -24.44 -4.76 2.79
C LYS A 8 -24.65 -3.48 1.98
N GLU A 9 -24.94 -2.35 2.62
CA GLU A 9 -24.99 -1.03 1.95
C GLU A 9 -23.64 -0.66 1.33
N LYS A 10 -22.54 -0.78 2.09
CA LYS A 10 -21.20 -0.44 1.61
C LYS A 10 -20.77 -1.27 0.40
N GLN A 11 -21.14 -2.55 0.36
CA GLN A 11 -20.90 -3.42 -0.80
C GLN A 11 -21.71 -2.99 -2.03
N ARG A 12 -22.96 -2.54 -1.84
CA ARG A 12 -23.81 -2.03 -2.93
C ARG A 12 -23.27 -0.73 -3.51
N GLU A 13 -22.87 0.22 -2.66
CA GLU A 13 -22.25 1.49 -3.08
C GLU A 13 -20.91 1.30 -3.83
N LEU A 14 -20.15 0.26 -3.48
CA LEU A 14 -18.93 -0.13 -4.19
C LEU A 14 -19.22 -0.67 -5.58
N ALA A 15 -20.28 -1.47 -5.72
CA ALA A 15 -20.72 -2.02 -7.01
C ALA A 15 -21.34 -0.95 -7.92
N GLU A 16 -22.14 -0.03 -7.36
CA GLU A 16 -22.79 1.06 -8.11
C GLU A 16 -21.76 2.11 -8.61
N ASN A 17 -20.67 2.35 -7.85
CA ASN A 17 -19.58 3.24 -8.29
C ASN A 17 -18.75 2.70 -9.48
N ALA A 18 -18.85 1.41 -9.81
CA ALA A 18 -18.04 0.79 -10.85
C ALA A 18 -18.56 1.04 -12.29
N ASN A 19 -19.69 1.74 -12.45
CA ASN A 19 -20.20 2.38 -13.68
C ASN A 19 -19.81 1.70 -15.02
N GLY A 20 -19.99 0.37 -15.12
CA GLY A 20 -19.76 -0.44 -16.32
C GLY A 20 -18.30 -0.58 -16.80
N GLY A 21 -17.33 0.06 -16.14
CA GLY A 21 -15.91 -0.10 -16.41
C GLY A 21 -15.28 -1.20 -15.54
N PRO A 22 -14.09 -1.73 -15.90
CA PRO A 22 -13.35 -2.60 -14.99
C PRO A 22 -13.22 -1.89 -13.64
N PRO A 23 -13.42 -2.60 -12.52
CA PRO A 23 -13.50 -1.98 -11.21
C PRO A 23 -12.21 -1.20 -10.96
N LEU A 24 -12.32 0.14 -10.97
CA LEU A 24 -11.26 1.00 -10.46
C LEU A 24 -11.07 0.57 -9.01
N LYS A 25 -9.96 -0.13 -8.73
CA LYS A 25 -9.55 -0.45 -7.36
C LYS A 25 -9.56 0.87 -6.61
N LYS A 26 -10.57 1.09 -5.76
CA LYS A 26 -10.56 2.22 -4.83
C LYS A 26 -9.33 2.03 -3.98
N GLN A 27 -8.29 2.85 -4.22
CA GLN A 27 -7.09 2.83 -3.39
C GLN A 27 -7.53 2.95 -1.95
N THR A 28 -7.12 1.98 -1.15
CA THR A 28 -7.42 1.98 0.27
C THR A 28 -6.75 3.19 0.93
N ALA A 29 -7.28 3.64 2.07
CA ALA A 29 -6.63 4.72 2.82
C ALA A 29 -5.17 4.40 3.17
N GLY A 30 -4.85 3.11 3.36
CA GLY A 30 -3.49 2.63 3.57
C GLY A 30 -2.59 2.80 2.35
N GLU A 31 -3.07 2.45 1.15
CA GLU A 31 -2.31 2.65 -0.10
C GLU A 31 -2.05 4.13 -0.38
N LEU A 32 -3.04 4.99 -0.17
CA LEU A 32 -2.88 6.45 -0.35
C LEU A 32 -1.83 7.02 0.61
N ARG A 33 -1.84 6.56 1.86
CA ARG A 33 -0.87 6.99 2.87
C ARG A 33 0.54 6.51 2.51
N LEU A 34 0.68 5.24 2.17
CA LEU A 34 1.96 4.63 1.83
C LEU A 34 2.56 5.25 0.56
N HIS A 35 1.75 5.56 -0.44
CA HIS A 35 2.21 6.26 -1.64
C HIS A 35 2.84 7.62 -1.30
N LYS A 36 2.24 8.36 -0.35
CA LYS A 36 2.79 9.62 0.14
C LYS A 36 4.10 9.38 0.91
N ASP A 37 4.10 8.44 1.85
CA ASP A 37 5.28 8.15 2.67
C ASP A 37 6.47 7.68 1.81
N ILE A 38 6.25 6.88 0.76
CA ILE A 38 7.28 6.45 -0.20
C ILE A 38 7.82 7.64 -1.01
N SER A 39 6.94 8.57 -1.41
CA SER A 39 7.34 9.76 -2.18
C SER A 39 8.20 10.72 -1.35
N GLU A 40 8.00 10.75 -0.03
CA GLU A 40 8.78 11.57 0.92
C GLU A 40 9.98 10.81 1.51
N LEU A 41 10.18 9.55 1.13
CA LEU A 41 11.20 8.68 1.72
C LEU A 41 12.61 9.11 1.29
N ASN A 42 13.47 9.37 2.27
CA ASN A 42 14.89 9.62 2.06
C ASN A 42 15.70 8.51 2.74
N LEU A 43 16.32 7.65 1.93
CA LEU A 43 17.10 6.51 2.43
C LEU A 43 18.60 6.82 2.36
N PRO A 44 19.37 6.55 3.44
CA PRO A 44 20.82 6.60 3.39
C PRO A 44 21.37 5.49 2.48
N LYS A 45 22.62 5.62 2.02
CA LYS A 45 23.25 4.65 1.08
C LYS A 45 23.35 3.23 1.62
N SER A 46 23.30 3.06 2.95
CA SER A 46 23.29 1.78 3.63
C SER A 46 21.92 1.08 3.56
N CYS A 47 20.85 1.77 3.19
CA CYS A 47 19.50 1.21 3.13
C CYS A 47 18.92 1.31 1.71
N THR A 48 18.40 0.20 1.21
CA THR A 48 17.73 0.12 -0.10
C THR A 48 16.36 -0.51 0.07
N ILE A 49 15.33 0.09 -0.52
CA ILE A 49 13.99 -0.48 -0.60
C ILE A 49 13.75 -1.05 -2.00
N SER A 50 13.11 -2.21 -2.07
CA SER A 50 12.72 -2.88 -3.31
C SER A 50 11.25 -3.25 -3.29
N PHE A 51 10.59 -3.08 -4.45
CA PHE A 51 9.19 -3.43 -4.65
C PHE A 51 9.12 -4.56 -5.68
N PRO A 52 9.24 -5.84 -5.26
CA PRO A 52 9.35 -6.97 -6.18
C PRO A 52 8.10 -7.14 -7.06
N ASN A 53 6.94 -6.72 -6.55
CA ASN A 53 5.64 -6.85 -7.21
C ASN A 53 5.21 -5.59 -8.00
N GLY A 54 6.07 -4.56 -8.09
CA GLY A 54 5.81 -3.34 -8.86
C GLY A 54 4.88 -2.33 -8.15
N LYS A 55 4.34 -1.37 -8.93
CA LYS A 55 3.62 -0.19 -8.41
C LYS A 55 2.20 -0.48 -7.91
N ASP A 56 1.64 -1.64 -8.26
CA ASP A 56 0.29 -2.04 -7.88
C ASP A 56 0.23 -2.76 -6.51
N ASP A 57 1.39 -3.11 -5.95
CA ASP A 57 1.51 -3.78 -4.66
C ASP A 57 2.55 -3.09 -3.77
N LEU A 58 2.26 -1.82 -3.43
CA LEU A 58 3.12 -1.01 -2.58
C LEU A 58 3.16 -1.51 -1.14
N MET A 59 2.16 -2.28 -0.69
CA MET A 59 2.07 -2.77 0.69
C MET A 59 3.07 -3.89 1.00
N ASN A 60 3.59 -4.58 -0.02
CA ASN A 60 4.58 -5.63 0.14
C ASN A 60 5.91 -5.17 -0.47
N PHE A 61 6.87 -4.86 0.39
CA PHE A 61 8.18 -4.39 -0.02
C PHE A 61 9.27 -5.04 0.83
N GLU A 62 10.47 -5.07 0.27
CA GLU A 62 11.66 -5.59 0.93
C GLU A 62 12.61 -4.43 1.24
N VAL A 63 13.23 -4.48 2.42
CA VAL A 63 14.24 -3.50 2.83
C VAL A 63 15.55 -4.22 3.09
N SER A 64 16.57 -3.83 2.33
CA SER A 64 17.94 -4.29 2.51
C SER A 64 18.72 -3.23 3.27
N ILE A 65 19.26 -3.61 4.42
CA ILE A 65 20.11 -2.74 5.24
C ILE A 65 21.51 -3.37 5.23
N ARG A 66 22.48 -2.62 4.73
CA ARG A 66 23.89 -2.96 4.75
C ARG A 66 24.62 -1.94 5.63
N PRO A 67 24.88 -2.29 6.90
CA PRO A 67 25.70 -1.47 7.78
C PRO A 67 27.08 -1.23 7.17
N ASP A 68 27.59 -0.02 7.33
CA ASP A 68 28.93 0.41 6.92
C ASP A 68 29.94 0.37 8.07
N GLU A 69 29.48 0.21 9.31
CA GLU A 69 30.29 0.08 10.53
C GLU A 69 29.66 -0.90 11.53
N GLY A 70 30.45 -1.30 12.54
CA GLY A 70 29.97 -2.09 13.68
C GLY A 70 30.04 -3.61 13.49
N TYR A 71 29.25 -4.35 14.29
CA TYR A 71 29.32 -5.82 14.41
C TYR A 71 28.78 -6.60 13.20
N TYR A 72 28.10 -5.92 12.27
CA TYR A 72 27.39 -6.52 11.14
C TYR A 72 28.05 -6.21 9.79
N LEU A 73 29.30 -5.72 9.82
CA LEU A 73 30.14 -5.53 8.63
C LEU A 73 30.76 -6.86 8.16
#